data_AF-A0A1M7QGP7-F1
#
_entry.id   AF-A0A1M7QGP7-F1
#
_cell.length_a   1.000
_cell.length_b   1.000
_cell.length_c   1.000
_cell.angle_alpha   90.00
_cell.angle_beta   90.00
_cell.angle_gamma   90.00
#
_symmetry.space_group_name_H-M   'P 1'
#
loop_
_entity.id
_entity.type
_entity.pdbx_description
1 polymer ?
#
loop_
_entity_poly.entity_id
_entity_poly.type
_entity_poly.pdbx_seq_one_letter_code
_entity_poly.pdbx_strand_id
1 'polypeptide(L)' 'MERLSLEKETVHIDYTGEGIPESVKNFRPSVFRDGDMYHCILGCDKETAVFGSGASVEEALLEWDHAYQDKTRK' A
#
# COMPACT_ATOMS: atom_id res chain seq x y z
N MET A 1 -12.61 -12.27 27.83
CA MET A 1 -12.44 -10.98 27.13
C MET A 1 -11.36 -11.19 26.08
N GLU A 2 -11.76 -11.55 24.87
CA GLU A 2 -10.86 -11.67 23.73
C GLU A 2 -10.26 -10.29 23.46
N ARG A 3 -8.96 -10.14 23.72
CA ARG A 3 -8.20 -9.03 23.18
C ARG A 3 -8.15 -9.28 21.68
N LEU A 4 -8.95 -8.55 20.90
CA LEU A 4 -8.75 -8.40 19.46
C LEU A 4 -7.39 -7.73 19.28
N SER A 5 -6.35 -8.54 19.31
CA SER A 5 -5.03 -8.23 18.77
C SER A 5 -5.19 -8.03 17.28
N LEU A 6 -5.70 -6.86 16.87
CA LEU A 6 -5.40 -6.31 15.56
C LEU A 6 -3.95 -5.83 15.63
N GLU A 7 -3.02 -6.79 15.77
CA GLU A 7 -1.63 -6.58 15.42
C GLU A 7 -1.63 -6.34 13.92
N LYS A 8 -1.74 -5.06 13.55
CA LYS A 8 -1.52 -4.61 12.19
C LYS A 8 -0.08 -4.93 11.87
N GLU A 9 0.14 -6.09 11.26
CA GLU A 9 1.46 -6.52 10.86
C GLU A 9 1.90 -5.60 9.71
N THR A 10 2.93 -4.80 9.98
CA THR A 10 3.63 -4.08 8.92
C THR A 10 4.27 -5.12 8.02
N VAL A 11 3.80 -5.16 6.77
CA VAL A 11 4.31 -6.11 5.79
C VAL A 11 5.53 -5.50 5.16
N HIS A 12 6.69 -6.13 5.36
CA HIS A 12 7.89 -5.72 4.68
C HIS A 12 7.81 -6.17 3.22
N ILE A 13 7.57 -5.20 2.32
CA ILE A 13 7.56 -5.46 0.88
C ILE A 13 8.97 -5.28 0.35
N ASP A 14 9.43 -6.27 -0.41
CA ASP A 14 10.66 -6.15 -1.17
C ASP A 14 10.41 -5.29 -2.42
N TYR A 15 10.61 -3.98 -2.27
CA TYR A 15 10.50 -3.02 -3.36
C TYR A 15 11.55 -3.21 -4.46
N THR A 16 12.54 -4.09 -4.24
CA THR A 16 13.58 -4.42 -5.22
C THR A 16 13.18 -5.55 -6.17
N GLY A 17 12.08 -6.26 -5.92
CA GLY A 17 11.58 -7.35 -6.77
C GLY A 17 11.24 -6.92 -8.21
N GLU A 18 11.45 -7.83 -9.16
CA GLU A 18 10.86 -7.73 -10.51
C GLU A 18 9.34 -7.93 -10.40
N GLY A 19 8.55 -6.94 -10.85
CA GLY A 19 7.08 -6.94 -10.74
C GLY A 19 6.48 -5.78 -9.92
N ILE A 20 7.32 -5.03 -9.20
CA ILE A 20 6.87 -3.85 -8.45
C ILE A 20 6.84 -2.60 -9.36
N PRO A 21 5.74 -1.82 -9.40
CA PRO A 21 5.65 -0.60 -10.19
C PRO A 21 6.76 0.41 -9.85
N GLU A 22 7.27 1.13 -10.83
CA GLU A 22 8.34 2.14 -10.62
C GLU A 22 7.94 3.21 -9.60
N SER A 23 6.66 3.59 -9.59
CA SER A 23 6.06 4.48 -8.59
C SER A 23 6.22 3.91 -7.18
N VAL A 24 5.82 2.65 -6.98
CA VAL A 24 5.94 1.95 -5.70
C VAL A 24 7.41 1.83 -5.28
N LYS A 25 8.34 1.57 -6.21
CA LYS A 25 9.79 1.49 -5.91
C LYS A 25 10.38 2.85 -5.49
N ASN A 26 9.97 3.93 -6.14
CA ASN A 26 10.43 5.28 -5.85
C ASN A 26 9.93 5.77 -4.50
N PHE A 27 8.66 5.52 -4.21
CA PHE A 27 7.99 6.09 -3.05
C PHE A 27 8.03 5.19 -1.82
N ARG A 28 8.11 3.86 -2.00
CA ARG A 28 8.12 2.85 -0.92
C ARG A 28 6.97 3.06 0.07
N PRO A 29 5.70 2.87 -0.34
CA PRO A 29 4.55 3.02 0.55
C PRO A 29 4.68 2.16 1.81
N SER A 30 4.02 2.55 2.89
CA SER A 30 3.90 1.66 4.05
C SER A 30 2.77 0.67 3.77
N VAL A 31 3.08 -0.62 3.80
CA VAL A 31 2.10 -1.69 3.65
C VAL A 31 1.83 -2.33 5.00
N PHE A 32 0.56 -2.46 5.35
CA PHE A 32 0.11 -3.11 6.57
C PHE A 32 -1.00 -4.08 6.24
N ARG A 33 -0.99 -5.22 6.94
CA ARG A 33 -2.02 -6.23 6.83
C ARG A 33 -3.05 -6.00 7.93
N ASP A 34 -4.32 -5.92 7.53
CA ASP A 34 -5.47 -5.83 8.41
C ASP A 34 -6.33 -7.09 8.17
N GLY A 35 -6.13 -8.11 9.01
CA GLY A 35 -6.78 -9.41 8.86
C GLY A 35 -6.41 -10.13 7.55
N ASP A 36 -7.35 -10.19 6.61
CA ASP A 36 -7.21 -10.83 5.30
C ASP A 36 -6.95 -9.82 4.17
N MET A 37 -6.85 -8.52 4.47
CA MET A 37 -6.60 -7.46 3.50
C MET A 37 -5.24 -6.81 3.73
N TYR A 38 -4.64 -6.36 2.63
CA TYR A 38 -3.43 -5.56 2.59
C TYR A 38 -3.79 -4.13 2.27
N HIS A 39 -3.17 -3.20 2.96
CA HIS A 39 -3.37 -1.78 2.78
C HIS A 39 -2.02 -1.10 2.57
N CYS A 40 -1.93 -0.30 1.52
CA CYS A 40 -0.76 0.45 1.12
C CYS A 40 -1.07 1.94 1.29
N ILE A 41 -0.23 2.67 2.04
CA ILE A 41 -0.38 4.11 2.21
C ILE A 41 0.94 4.79 1.91
N LEU A 42 0.88 5.85 1.10
CA LEU A 42 1.98 6.77 0.89
C LEU A 42 1.55 8.20 1.22
N GLY A 43 2.36 8.88 2.01
CA GLY A 43 2.25 10.31 2.25
C GLY A 43 1.38 10.64 3.47
N CYS A 44 1.76 11.71 4.17
CA CYS A 44 0.98 12.27 5.29
C CYS A 44 0.07 13.42 4.81
N ASP A 45 0.36 13.99 3.65
CA ASP A 45 -0.30 15.18 3.12
C ASP A 45 -1.52 14.81 2.28
N LYS A 46 -2.70 15.37 2.61
CA LYS A 46 -3.98 15.02 1.95
C LYS A 46 -3.97 15.17 0.43
N GLU A 47 -3.16 16.08 -0.10
CA GLU A 47 -3.07 16.35 -1.53
C GLU A 47 -2.28 15.26 -2.27
N THR A 48 -1.17 14.77 -1.70
CA THR A 48 -0.31 13.74 -2.30
C THR A 48 -0.54 12.35 -1.71
N ALA A 49 -1.41 12.21 -0.72
CA ALA A 49 -1.63 10.93 -0.04
C ALA A 49 -2.31 9.94 -0.99
N VAL A 50 -1.66 8.81 -1.23
CA VAL A 50 -2.17 7.74 -2.08
C VAL A 50 -2.42 6.52 -1.20
N PHE A 51 -3.60 5.93 -1.37
CA PHE A 51 -4.07 4.79 -0.61
C PHE A 51 -4.39 3.68 -1.60
N GLY A 52 -3.99 2.46 -1.29
CA GLY A 52 -4.37 1.26 -2.01
C GLY A 52 -4.74 0.16 -1.03
N SER A 53 -5.60 -0.75 -1.47
CA SER A 53 -6.01 -1.90 -0.69
C SER A 53 -6.25 -3.09 -1.60
N GLY A 54 -6.06 -4.30 -1.08
CA GLY A 54 -6.26 -5.51 -1.86
C GLY A 54 -6.26 -6.77 -1.01
N ALA A 55 -6.75 -7.88 -1.55
CA ALA A 55 -6.67 -9.18 -0.88
C ALA A 55 -5.24 -9.74 -0.86
N SER A 56 -4.38 -9.21 -1.74
CA SER A 56 -2.95 -9.52 -1.83
C SER A 56 -2.12 -8.25 -1.84
N VAL A 57 -0.82 -8.36 -1.49
CA VAL A 57 0.14 -7.25 -1.61
C VAL A 57 0.12 -6.68 -3.03
N GLU A 58 0.15 -7.54 -4.05
CA GLU A 58 0.16 -7.15 -5.46
C GLU A 58 -1.08 -6.32 -5.83
N GLU A 59 -2.27 -6.74 -5.41
CA GLU A 59 -3.52 -5.97 -5.61
C GLU A 59 -3.46 -4.63 -4.90
N ALA A 60 -3.00 -4.61 -3.64
CA ALA A 60 -2.91 -3.37 -2.88
C ALA A 60 -1.90 -2.39 -3.49
N LEU A 61 -0.81 -2.89 -4.08
CA LEU A 61 0.17 -2.11 -4.83
C LEU A 61 -0.38 -1.62 -6.18
N LEU A 62 -1.14 -2.45 -6.88
CA LEU A 62 -1.77 -2.10 -8.15
C LEU A 62 -2.81 -1.01 -7.97
N GLU A 63 -3.68 -1.16 -6.96
CA GLU A 63 -4.68 -0.16 -6.57
C GLU A 63 -4.00 1.15 -6.17
N TRP A 64 -2.90 1.06 -5.40
CA TRP A 64 -2.10 2.21 -5.03
C TRP A 64 -1.48 2.90 -6.25
N ASP A 65 -0.89 2.16 -7.19
CA ASP A 65 -0.31 2.72 -8.42
C ASP A 65 -1.39 3.39 -9.29
N HIS A 66 -2.56 2.77 -9.41
CA HIS A 66 -3.69 3.34 -10.14
C HIS A 66 -4.17 4.66 -9.53
N ALA A 67 -4.30 4.72 -8.20
CA ALA A 67 -4.63 5.95 -7.48
C ALA A 67 -3.54 7.03 -7.60
N TYR A 68 -2.27 6.63 -7.64
CA TYR A 68 -1.15 7.54 -7.91
C TYR A 68 -1.24 8.11 -9.33
N GLN A 69 -1.38 7.25 -10.35
CA GLN A 69 -1.49 7.65 -11.75
C GLN A 69 -2.69 8.57 -12.02
N ASP A 70 -3.84 8.30 -11.39
CA ASP A 70 -5.02 9.17 -11.48
C ASP A 70 -4.71 10.57 -10.93
N LYS A 71 -4.01 10.65 -9.80
CA LYS A 71 -3.56 11.92 -9.22
C LYS A 71 -2.52 12.63 -10.07
N THR A 72 -1.55 11.92 -10.67
CA THR A 72 -0.52 12.57 -11.51
C THR A 72 -1.07 13.07 -12.85
N ARG A 73 -2.24 12.57 -13.26
CA ARG A 73 -2.88 12.95 -14.53
C ARG A 73 -3.79 14.17 -14.42
N LYS A 74 -4.05 14.70 -13.23
CA LYS A 74 -4.78 15.96 -13.02
C LYS A 74 -3.82 17.13 -12.78
#